data_AF-A0A8H4JKX6-F1
#
_entry.id   AF-A0A8H4JKX6-F1
#
_cell.length_a   1.000
_cell.length_b   1.000
_cell.length_c   1.000
_cell.angle_alpha   90.00
_cell.angle_beta   90.00
_cell.angle_gamma   90.00
#
_symmetry.space_group_name_H-M   'P 1'
#
loop_
_entity.id
_entity.type
_entity.pdbx_description
1 polymer ?
#
loop_
_entity_poly.entity_id
_entity_poly.type
_entity_poly.pdbx_seq_one_letter_code
_entity_poly.pdbx_strand_id
1 'polypeptide(L)'
;MKTRLTQSPNRVWNLALKNLGYTKPHIVCGENTEGENANFQWVGANDPVPKEGGVLLKDYREGKAYIEKGYKGAWFHHGRMVFVATVKQKGFICGPGFSAVTDYRYDWIAFCAHAFRPEAMNRISPKTYKEIDGKTKKQKERIYDKIAVGTPLRSIARHLSVTVLHELFHWYGFPKVNAQGQAIPDTYNIDDVHTVDKDGNYLYKRTASNQVDLKASKDLLSSKEMEEENLRIAVAYGQMHVWNLAKLLHGDKSIKPVGNADSMAYFALMVYLDAWNWSDDGIAAEKILERPS
;
A
#
# COMPACT_ATOMS: atom_id res chain seq x y z
N MET A 1 -13.60 11.74 -31.36
CA MET A 1 -14.84 10.94 -31.18
C MET A 1 -14.96 10.58 -29.70
N LYS A 2 -15.97 11.13 -29.00
CA LYS A 2 -16.28 10.75 -27.60
C LYS A 2 -17.21 9.55 -27.63
N THR A 3 -16.68 8.34 -27.47
CA THR A 3 -17.48 7.13 -27.31
C THR A 3 -18.04 7.10 -25.89
N ARG A 4 -19.34 7.44 -25.75
CA ARG A 4 -20.12 7.10 -24.55
C ARG A 4 -20.15 5.57 -24.45
N LEU A 5 -19.57 5.01 -23.40
CA LEU A 5 -19.78 3.63 -23.02
C LEU A 5 -21.23 3.49 -22.53
N THR A 6 -22.09 2.94 -23.39
CA THR A 6 -23.38 2.41 -23.00
C THR A 6 -23.16 1.28 -22.01
N GLN A 7 -23.64 1.47 -20.77
CA GLN A 7 -23.68 0.42 -19.76
C GLN A 7 -24.59 -0.71 -20.27
N SER A 8 -23.99 -1.87 -20.58
CA SER A 8 -24.75 -3.09 -20.86
C SER A 8 -25.49 -3.55 -19.59
N PRO A 9 -26.73 -4.07 -19.67
CA PRO A 9 -27.53 -4.44 -18.49
C PRO A 9 -27.06 -5.73 -17.79
N ASN A 10 -26.10 -6.45 -18.35
CA ASN A 10 -25.59 -7.69 -17.77
C ASN A 10 -24.42 -7.40 -16.82
N ARG A 11 -24.77 -6.98 -15.60
CA ARG A 11 -23.83 -6.75 -14.49
C ARG A 11 -23.21 -8.08 -14.03
N VAL A 12 -21.95 -8.29 -14.37
CA VAL A 12 -21.08 -9.32 -13.79
C VAL A 12 -20.23 -8.64 -12.72
N TRP A 13 -20.48 -8.91 -11.44
CA TRP A 13 -19.87 -8.18 -10.32
C TRP A 13 -18.51 -8.72 -9.84
N ASN A 14 -17.95 -9.74 -10.48
CA ASN A 14 -16.56 -10.17 -10.25
C ASN A 14 -15.84 -10.53 -11.57
N LEU A 15 -16.13 -9.82 -12.67
CA LEU A 15 -15.08 -9.60 -13.66
C LEU A 15 -14.05 -8.73 -12.94
N ALA A 16 -12.84 -9.26 -12.70
CA ALA A 16 -11.74 -8.47 -12.17
C ALA A 16 -11.71 -7.15 -12.94
N LEU A 17 -12.12 -6.06 -12.29
CA LEU A 17 -12.50 -4.82 -12.95
C LEU A 17 -11.29 -4.24 -13.68
N LYS A 18 -10.07 -4.58 -13.23
CA LYS A 18 -8.80 -4.38 -13.93
C LYS A 18 -8.79 -4.81 -15.42
N ASN A 19 -9.62 -5.77 -15.82
CA ASN A 19 -9.74 -6.24 -17.21
C ASN A 19 -10.39 -5.20 -18.15
N LEU A 20 -10.90 -4.08 -17.62
CA LEU A 20 -11.53 -3.01 -18.40
C LEU A 20 -10.60 -1.81 -18.66
N GLY A 21 -9.29 -1.92 -18.39
CA GLY A 21 -8.27 -0.95 -18.81
C GLY A 21 -8.33 0.45 -18.19
N TYR A 22 -9.41 0.78 -17.46
CA TYR A 22 -9.67 2.12 -16.90
C TYR A 22 -10.50 2.11 -15.60
N THR A 23 -10.49 1.03 -14.81
CA THR A 23 -11.25 1.01 -13.55
C THR A 23 -10.39 1.49 -12.38
N LYS A 24 -10.95 2.44 -11.64
CA LYS A 24 -10.38 2.96 -10.40
C LYS A 24 -10.54 1.91 -9.29
N PRO A 25 -9.58 1.79 -8.35
CA PRO A 25 -9.75 0.93 -7.19
C PRO A 25 -10.96 1.39 -6.39
N HIS A 26 -11.66 0.45 -5.76
CA HIS A 26 -12.66 0.82 -4.77
C HIS A 26 -11.98 1.08 -3.43
N ILE A 27 -12.10 2.32 -2.97
CA ILE A 27 -11.49 2.75 -1.71
C ILE A 27 -12.47 2.50 -0.57
N VAL A 28 -12.01 1.78 0.45
CA VAL A 28 -12.78 1.47 1.66
C VAL A 28 -12.01 2.00 2.87
N CYS A 29 -12.72 2.60 3.82
CA CYS A 29 -12.16 3.03 5.09
C CYS A 29 -12.72 2.16 6.22
N GLY A 30 -11.85 1.39 6.87
CA GLY A 30 -12.17 0.51 7.98
C GLY A 30 -12.89 -0.78 7.58
N GLU A 31 -12.84 -1.76 8.48
CA GLU A 31 -13.56 -3.03 8.38
C GLU A 31 -14.72 -3.07 9.37
N ASN A 32 -15.71 -2.19 9.20
CA ASN A 32 -16.82 -2.19 10.11
C ASN A 32 -17.85 -3.27 9.74
N THR A 33 -17.99 -4.28 10.58
CA THR A 33 -18.87 -5.43 10.35
C THR A 33 -20.14 -5.39 11.20
N GLU A 34 -20.28 -4.42 12.10
CA GLU A 34 -21.33 -4.38 13.12
C GLU A 34 -21.90 -2.95 13.30
N GLY A 35 -23.17 -2.86 13.71
CA GLY A 35 -23.85 -1.60 14.00
C GLY A 35 -24.30 -0.80 12.76
N GLU A 36 -24.81 0.41 12.99
CA GLU A 36 -25.39 1.29 11.95
C GLU A 36 -24.37 1.74 10.89
N ASN A 37 -23.08 1.72 11.24
CA ASN A 37 -21.98 2.09 10.35
C ASN A 37 -21.30 0.89 9.69
N ALA A 38 -21.90 -0.32 9.76
CA ALA A 38 -21.32 -1.51 9.14
C ALA A 38 -21.21 -1.28 7.62
N ASN A 39 -19.98 -1.38 7.10
CA ASN A 39 -19.72 -1.30 5.67
C ASN A 39 -19.57 -2.69 5.04
N PHE A 40 -19.31 -3.74 5.84
CA PHE A 40 -19.26 -5.12 5.37
C PHE A 40 -20.46 -5.93 5.86
N GLN A 41 -21.05 -6.70 4.95
CA GLN A 41 -22.10 -7.66 5.25
C GLN A 41 -21.54 -9.08 5.18
N TRP A 42 -21.77 -9.90 6.21
CA TRP A 42 -21.46 -11.33 6.13
C TRP A 42 -22.44 -12.05 5.21
N VAL A 43 -21.92 -12.90 4.33
CA VAL A 43 -22.70 -13.81 3.48
C VAL A 43 -22.12 -15.21 3.65
N GLY A 44 -22.85 -16.09 4.34
CA GLY A 44 -22.50 -17.50 4.47
C GLY A 44 -22.77 -18.31 3.19
N ALA A 45 -22.23 -19.52 3.12
CA ALA A 45 -22.40 -20.39 1.94
C ALA A 45 -23.87 -20.61 1.51
N ASN A 46 -24.80 -20.64 2.48
CA ASN A 46 -26.24 -20.83 2.24
C ASN A 46 -27.05 -19.52 2.28
N ASP A 47 -26.38 -18.37 2.36
CA ASP A 47 -27.06 -17.08 2.34
C ASP A 47 -27.18 -16.57 0.90
N PRO A 48 -28.27 -15.85 0.55
CA PRO A 48 -28.39 -15.22 -0.76
C PRO A 48 -27.33 -14.13 -0.92
N VAL A 49 -26.70 -14.09 -2.09
CA VAL A 49 -25.77 -13.02 -2.45
C VAL A 49 -26.56 -11.71 -2.61
N PRO A 50 -26.13 -10.61 -1.94
CA PRO A 50 -26.80 -9.33 -2.08
C PRO A 50 -26.89 -8.88 -3.55
N LYS A 51 -28.10 -8.49 -3.98
CA LYS A 51 -28.43 -7.99 -5.33
C LYS A 51 -28.40 -9.04 -6.47
N GLU A 52 -28.29 -10.33 -6.15
CA GLU A 52 -28.26 -11.43 -7.14
C GLU A 52 -29.55 -12.26 -7.15
N GLY A 53 -30.70 -11.64 -6.87
CA GLY A 53 -32.02 -12.28 -7.05
C GLY A 53 -32.26 -13.55 -6.24
N GLY A 54 -31.56 -13.73 -5.11
CA GLY A 54 -31.72 -14.91 -4.23
C GLY A 54 -30.77 -16.07 -4.49
N VAL A 55 -29.84 -15.95 -5.45
CA VAL A 55 -28.78 -16.94 -5.69
C VAL A 55 -27.94 -17.10 -4.42
N LEU A 56 -27.79 -18.34 -3.94
CA LEU A 56 -26.99 -18.63 -2.75
C LEU A 56 -25.50 -18.51 -3.05
N LEU A 57 -24.69 -18.11 -2.06
CA LEU A 57 -23.24 -17.93 -2.26
C LEU A 57 -22.53 -19.20 -2.78
N LYS A 58 -22.93 -20.39 -2.32
CA LYS A 58 -22.37 -21.66 -2.81
C LYS A 58 -22.67 -21.95 -4.29
N ASP A 59 -23.77 -21.38 -4.80
CA ASP A 59 -24.25 -21.57 -6.17
C ASP A 59 -23.83 -20.40 -7.08
N TYR A 60 -23.39 -19.29 -6.48
CA TYR A 60 -22.80 -18.15 -7.18
C TYR A 60 -21.45 -18.53 -7.80
N ARG A 61 -21.24 -18.19 -9.07
CA ARG A 61 -20.08 -18.62 -9.88
C ARG A 61 -18.75 -18.42 -9.15
N GLU A 62 -18.56 -17.25 -8.56
CA GLU A 62 -17.33 -16.88 -7.87
C GLU A 62 -17.26 -17.47 -6.47
N GLY A 63 -18.39 -17.71 -5.81
CA GLY A 63 -18.45 -18.31 -4.48
C GLY A 63 -18.16 -19.81 -4.50
N LYS A 64 -18.70 -20.53 -5.48
CA LYS A 64 -18.63 -21.99 -5.59
C LYS A 64 -17.22 -22.55 -5.38
N ALA A 65 -16.24 -22.03 -6.11
CA ALA A 65 -14.85 -22.51 -6.05
C ALA A 65 -14.19 -22.28 -4.69
N TYR A 66 -14.56 -21.23 -3.95
CA TYR A 66 -14.05 -20.99 -2.60
C TYR A 66 -14.76 -21.87 -1.57
N ILE A 67 -16.07 -22.03 -1.68
CA ILE A 67 -16.84 -22.90 -0.78
C ILE A 67 -16.36 -24.36 -0.91
N GLU A 68 -16.10 -24.85 -2.13
CA GLU A 68 -15.51 -26.17 -2.37
C GLU A 68 -14.12 -26.35 -1.74
N LYS A 69 -13.34 -25.26 -1.63
CA LYS A 69 -12.04 -25.24 -0.93
C LYS A 69 -12.16 -25.13 0.59
N GLY A 70 -13.37 -25.20 1.14
CA GLY A 70 -13.62 -25.23 2.58
C GLY A 70 -13.87 -23.86 3.22
N TYR A 71 -13.94 -22.78 2.43
CA TYR A 71 -14.32 -21.46 2.93
C TYR A 71 -15.77 -21.47 3.45
N LYS A 72 -16.06 -20.72 4.51
CA LYS A 72 -17.38 -20.75 5.18
C LYS A 72 -18.34 -19.67 4.68
N GLY A 73 -17.80 -18.66 4.03
CA GLY A 73 -18.56 -17.55 3.47
C GLY A 73 -17.63 -16.42 3.04
N ALA A 74 -18.21 -15.25 2.80
CA ALA A 74 -17.50 -14.06 2.41
C ALA A 74 -18.02 -12.82 3.13
N TRP A 75 -17.14 -11.86 3.33
CA TRP A 75 -17.53 -10.48 3.61
C TRP A 75 -17.81 -9.75 2.30
N PHE A 76 -19.02 -9.19 2.19
CA PHE A 76 -19.50 -8.50 1.02
C PHE A 76 -19.45 -6.98 1.23
N HIS A 77 -18.90 -6.26 0.26
CA HIS A 77 -18.93 -4.79 0.22
C HIS A 77 -19.04 -4.30 -1.22
N HIS A 78 -20.14 -3.61 -1.54
CA HIS A 78 -20.35 -2.95 -2.84
C HIS A 78 -20.03 -3.85 -4.06
N GLY A 79 -20.51 -5.10 -4.04
CA GLY A 79 -20.32 -6.07 -5.14
C GLY A 79 -19.05 -6.91 -5.03
N ARG A 80 -18.14 -6.61 -4.10
CA ARG A 80 -16.89 -7.35 -3.89
C ARG A 80 -17.02 -8.32 -2.73
N MET A 81 -16.32 -9.46 -2.84
CA MET A 81 -16.37 -10.55 -1.86
C MET A 81 -14.98 -10.92 -1.37
N VAL A 82 -14.88 -11.15 -0.06
CA VAL A 82 -13.65 -11.52 0.63
C VAL A 82 -13.90 -12.82 1.35
N PHE A 83 -13.45 -13.91 0.75
CA PHE A 83 -13.71 -15.24 1.27
C PHE A 83 -12.85 -15.53 2.49
N VAL A 84 -13.48 -16.05 3.56
CA VAL A 84 -12.78 -16.45 4.79
C VAL A 84 -13.08 -17.89 5.19
N ALA A 85 -12.08 -18.54 5.79
CA ALA A 85 -12.15 -19.94 6.19
C ALA A 85 -12.90 -20.16 7.52
N THR A 86 -13.09 -19.09 8.30
CA THR A 86 -13.84 -19.12 9.57
C THR A 86 -14.99 -18.14 9.54
N VAL A 87 -16.10 -18.52 10.17
CA VAL A 87 -17.32 -17.69 10.19
C VAL A 87 -17.02 -16.37 10.90
N LYS A 88 -17.33 -15.25 10.25
CA LYS A 88 -17.18 -13.90 10.81
C LYS A 88 -15.76 -13.59 11.33
N GLN A 89 -14.72 -14.07 10.65
CA GLN A 89 -13.33 -13.69 10.95
C GLN A 89 -13.20 -12.15 10.96
N LYS A 90 -12.74 -11.57 12.08
CA LYS A 90 -12.34 -10.15 12.17
C LYS A 90 -10.92 -9.98 11.61
N GLY A 91 -10.57 -8.78 11.10
CA GLY A 91 -9.26 -8.55 10.51
C GLY A 91 -9.04 -9.36 9.22
N PHE A 92 -10.08 -9.48 8.39
CA PHE A 92 -10.06 -10.30 7.17
C PHE A 92 -9.34 -9.60 6.00
N ILE A 93 -9.00 -8.32 6.17
CA ILE A 93 -8.21 -7.44 5.30
C ILE A 93 -7.11 -6.77 6.13
N CYS A 94 -7.50 -6.10 7.22
CA CYS A 94 -6.61 -5.29 8.03
C CYS A 94 -5.94 -6.14 9.11
N GLY A 95 -4.66 -6.44 8.88
CA GLY A 95 -3.81 -7.06 9.90
C GLY A 95 -3.47 -6.09 11.05
N PRO A 96 -2.98 -6.61 12.19
CA PRO A 96 -2.48 -5.78 13.28
C PRO A 96 -1.41 -4.78 12.80
N GLY A 97 -1.61 -3.49 13.09
CA GLY A 97 -0.65 -2.43 12.77
C GLY A 97 -0.64 -1.95 11.31
N PHE A 98 -1.51 -2.49 10.45
CA PHE A 98 -1.57 -2.08 9.05
C PHE A 98 -2.28 -0.73 8.94
N SER A 99 -1.72 0.20 8.18
CA SER A 99 -2.33 1.49 7.88
C SER A 99 -3.27 1.39 6.68
N ALA A 100 -2.89 0.62 5.66
CA ALA A 100 -3.73 0.30 4.52
C ALA A 100 -3.28 -1.02 3.88
N VAL A 101 -4.11 -1.54 2.99
CA VAL A 101 -3.87 -2.75 2.20
C VAL A 101 -4.46 -2.58 0.81
N THR A 102 -3.67 -2.91 -0.20
CA THR A 102 -4.15 -3.07 -1.58
C THR A 102 -4.27 -4.56 -1.92
N ASP A 103 -5.44 -4.97 -2.40
CA ASP A 103 -5.59 -6.29 -3.04
C ASP A 103 -6.16 -6.11 -4.45
N TYR A 104 -5.29 -6.32 -5.44
CA TYR A 104 -5.64 -6.26 -6.85
C TYR A 104 -6.58 -7.39 -7.29
N ARG A 105 -6.78 -8.43 -6.47
CA ARG A 105 -7.71 -9.53 -6.79
C ARG A 105 -9.17 -9.15 -6.54
N TYR A 106 -9.41 -8.25 -5.59
CA TYR A 106 -10.75 -7.80 -5.18
C TYR A 106 -11.07 -6.38 -5.62
N ASP A 107 -10.21 -5.80 -6.43
CA ASP A 107 -10.24 -4.42 -6.88
C ASP A 107 -10.47 -3.36 -5.80
N TRP A 108 -9.64 -3.37 -4.75
CA TRP A 108 -9.80 -2.45 -3.64
C TRP A 108 -8.49 -1.90 -3.05
N ILE A 109 -8.63 -0.78 -2.35
CA ILE A 109 -7.66 -0.26 -1.41
C ILE A 109 -8.40 -0.04 -0.09
N ALA A 110 -8.00 -0.72 0.97
CA ALA A 110 -8.60 -0.62 2.29
C ALA A 110 -7.69 0.20 3.21
N PHE A 111 -8.16 1.35 3.70
CA PHE A 111 -7.49 2.11 4.76
C PHE A 111 -7.95 1.62 6.11
N CYS A 112 -7.03 1.07 6.89
CA CYS A 112 -7.31 0.46 8.17
C CYS A 112 -7.42 1.51 9.29
N ALA A 113 -8.00 1.13 10.43
CA ALA A 113 -8.16 2.04 11.57
C ALA A 113 -6.84 2.68 12.04
N HIS A 114 -5.70 2.01 11.83
CA HIS A 114 -4.39 2.55 12.20
C HIS A 114 -4.05 3.85 11.45
N ALA A 115 -4.45 3.99 10.19
CA ALA A 115 -4.22 5.20 9.39
C ALA A 115 -4.99 6.43 9.89
N PHE A 116 -6.04 6.23 10.67
CA PHE A 116 -6.90 7.30 11.19
C PHE A 116 -6.67 7.61 12.67
N ARG A 117 -5.66 7.01 13.30
CA ARG A 117 -5.33 7.34 14.69
C ARG A 117 -4.86 8.80 14.82
N PRO A 118 -5.10 9.47 15.97
CA PRO A 118 -4.68 10.86 16.16
C PRO A 118 -3.21 11.11 15.83
N GLU A 119 -2.31 10.18 16.14
CA GLU A 119 -0.87 10.31 15.86
C GLU A 119 -0.56 10.30 14.35
N ALA A 120 -1.38 9.63 13.54
CA ALA A 120 -1.25 9.62 12.09
C ALA A 120 -1.89 10.88 11.47
N MET A 121 -3.06 11.28 11.97
CA MET A 121 -3.83 12.42 11.47
C MET A 121 -3.23 13.78 11.84
N ASN A 122 -2.52 13.87 12.97
CA ASN A 122 -1.88 15.10 13.44
C ASN A 122 -0.53 15.38 12.75
N ARG A 123 -0.07 14.51 11.83
CA ARG A 123 1.14 14.76 11.05
C ARG A 123 0.89 15.89 10.06
N ILE A 124 1.87 16.77 9.88
CA ILE A 124 1.79 17.85 8.90
C ILE A 124 1.82 17.23 7.49
N SER A 125 0.85 17.61 6.67
CA SER A 125 0.73 17.07 5.31
C SER A 125 1.84 17.58 4.39
N PRO A 126 2.25 16.82 3.35
CA PRO A 126 3.14 17.33 2.30
C PRO A 126 2.64 18.64 1.68
N LYS A 127 1.32 18.78 1.48
CA LYS A 127 0.69 19.99 0.93
C LYS A 127 0.98 21.21 1.81
N THR A 128 0.78 21.08 3.12
CA THR A 128 1.05 22.15 4.09
C THR A 128 2.50 22.60 4.02
N TYR A 129 3.44 21.66 3.93
CA TYR A 129 4.85 21.99 3.76
C TYR A 129 5.14 22.72 2.44
N LYS A 130 4.53 22.29 1.32
CA LYS A 130 4.67 22.98 0.04
C LYS A 130 4.12 24.41 0.07
N GLU A 131 2.98 24.61 0.72
CA GLU A 131 2.38 25.94 0.92
C GLU A 131 3.29 26.85 1.75
N ILE A 132 3.91 26.32 2.80
CA ILE A 132 4.90 27.08 3.59
C ILE A 132 6.12 27.42 2.70
N ASP A 133 6.63 26.47 1.91
CA ASP A 133 7.79 26.74 1.05
C ASP A 133 7.50 27.81 -0.02
N GLY A 134 6.30 27.82 -0.59
CA GLY A 134 5.87 28.80 -1.59
C GLY A 134 5.68 30.24 -1.06
N LYS A 135 5.72 30.46 0.25
CA LYS A 135 5.61 31.80 0.86
C LYS A 135 6.88 32.63 0.67
N THR A 136 6.71 33.95 0.55
CA THR A 136 7.83 34.91 0.54
C THR A 136 8.56 34.96 1.88
N LYS A 137 9.80 35.45 1.91
CA LYS A 137 10.59 35.62 3.15
C LYS A 137 9.82 36.40 4.24
N LYS A 138 9.19 37.52 3.86
CA LYS A 138 8.35 38.35 4.75
C LYS A 138 7.12 37.61 5.31
N GLN A 139 6.57 36.65 4.56
CA GLN A 139 5.46 35.82 5.01
C GLN A 139 5.95 34.72 5.95
N LYS A 140 7.11 34.10 5.67
CA LYS A 140 7.76 33.08 6.52
C LYS A 140 8.25 33.64 7.85
N GLU A 141 8.55 34.94 7.95
CA GLU A 141 8.98 35.60 9.19
C GLU A 141 7.88 35.69 10.27
N ARG A 142 6.61 35.48 9.90
CA ARG A 142 5.53 35.31 10.87
C ARG A 142 5.71 33.95 11.55
N ILE A 143 5.90 33.96 12.87
CA ILE A 143 6.46 32.89 13.72
C ILE A 143 5.82 31.49 13.55
N TYR A 144 4.63 31.39 12.94
CA TYR A 144 3.88 30.14 12.80
C TYR A 144 4.05 29.42 11.45
N ASP A 145 4.69 30.03 10.45
CA ASP A 145 4.78 29.50 9.08
C ASP A 145 6.23 29.18 8.67
N LYS A 146 6.92 28.34 9.42
CA LYS A 146 8.31 27.94 9.12
C LYS A 146 8.47 26.42 9.07
N ILE A 147 9.24 25.96 8.09
CA ILE A 147 9.81 24.61 8.08
C ILE A 147 11.10 24.71 8.89
N ALA A 148 11.16 24.07 10.05
CA ALA A 148 12.38 24.08 10.85
C ALA A 148 13.50 23.33 10.09
N VAL A 149 14.68 23.94 10.01
CA VAL A 149 15.89 23.29 9.47
C VAL A 149 16.12 21.99 10.23
N GLY A 150 16.47 20.92 9.51
CA GLY A 150 16.65 19.60 10.11
C GLY A 150 15.35 18.82 10.35
N THR A 151 14.18 19.34 9.96
CA THR A 151 12.93 18.56 10.01
C THR A 151 13.08 17.31 9.14
N PRO A 152 13.01 16.09 9.73
CA PRO A 152 13.29 14.87 9.00
C PRO A 152 12.07 14.44 8.19
N LEU A 153 12.28 14.02 6.94
CA LEU A 153 11.22 13.56 6.05
C LEU A 153 10.38 12.39 6.61
N ARG A 154 10.95 11.57 7.49
CA ARG A 154 10.21 10.50 8.19
C ARG A 154 8.91 10.98 8.87
N SER A 155 8.82 12.27 9.23
CA SER A 155 7.61 12.88 9.79
C SER A 155 6.48 13.01 8.76
N ILE A 156 6.82 13.14 7.48
CA ILE A 156 5.92 13.34 6.34
C ILE A 156 5.54 12.01 5.69
N ALA A 157 6.49 11.09 5.57
CA ALA A 157 6.32 9.85 4.80
C ALA A 157 5.24 8.91 5.36
N ARG A 158 4.82 9.09 6.60
CA ARG A 158 3.74 8.33 7.23
C ARG A 158 2.42 9.10 7.31
N HIS A 159 2.29 10.23 6.62
CA HIS A 159 1.03 10.95 6.50
C HIS A 159 0.07 10.20 5.57
N LEU A 160 -1.25 10.29 5.83
CA LEU A 160 -2.28 9.55 5.10
C LEU A 160 -2.18 9.74 3.57
N SER A 161 -1.90 10.94 3.09
CA SER A 161 -1.74 11.20 1.64
C SER A 161 -0.60 10.40 1.01
N VAL A 162 0.48 10.14 1.77
CA VAL A 162 1.61 9.33 1.31
C VAL A 162 1.23 7.86 1.32
N THR A 163 0.52 7.39 2.35
CA THR A 163 -0.06 6.05 2.37
C THR A 163 -1.01 5.84 1.20
N VAL A 164 -1.88 6.80 0.89
CA VAL A 164 -2.77 6.73 -0.29
C VAL A 164 -1.96 6.55 -1.57
N LEU A 165 -0.90 7.33 -1.74
CA LEU A 165 -0.05 7.25 -2.92
C LEU A 165 0.68 5.90 -3.02
N HIS A 166 1.20 5.41 -1.89
CA HIS A 166 1.81 4.09 -1.77
C HIS A 166 0.86 2.97 -2.22
N GLU A 167 -0.37 2.94 -1.69
CA GLU A 167 -1.38 1.95 -2.10
C GLU A 167 -1.78 2.07 -3.57
N LEU A 168 -1.85 3.30 -4.10
CA LEU A 168 -2.11 3.50 -5.53
C LEU A 168 -0.98 2.97 -6.41
N PHE A 169 0.28 2.94 -5.94
CA PHE A 169 1.37 2.31 -6.67
C PHE A 169 1.26 0.79 -6.69
N HIS A 170 0.82 0.16 -5.59
CA HIS A 170 0.45 -1.26 -5.62
C HIS A 170 -0.63 -1.54 -6.65
N TRP A 171 -1.60 -0.64 -6.79
CA TRP A 171 -2.73 -0.78 -7.70
C TRP A 171 -2.37 -0.60 -9.18
N TYR A 172 -1.72 0.53 -9.53
CA TYR A 172 -1.42 0.84 -10.92
C TYR A 172 -0.25 0.03 -11.45
N GLY A 173 0.74 -0.25 -10.60
CA GLY A 173 1.77 -1.27 -10.77
C GLY A 173 2.50 -1.34 -12.12
N PHE A 174 3.22 -2.44 -12.30
CA PHE A 174 3.76 -2.88 -13.59
C PHE A 174 3.28 -4.31 -13.83
N PRO A 175 3.10 -4.76 -15.08
CA PRO A 175 2.77 -6.15 -15.32
C PRO A 175 3.93 -7.03 -14.82
N LYS A 176 3.62 -8.11 -14.09
CA LYS A 176 4.64 -9.14 -13.84
C LYS A 176 5.07 -9.72 -15.17
N VAL A 177 6.33 -10.14 -15.25
CA VAL A 177 6.87 -10.81 -16.43
C VAL A 177 7.15 -12.27 -16.11
N ASN A 178 6.89 -13.17 -17.06
CA ASN A 178 7.27 -14.57 -16.93
C ASN A 178 8.80 -14.74 -17.09
N ALA A 179 9.29 -15.98 -16.95
CA ALA A 179 10.72 -16.29 -17.11
C ALA A 179 11.26 -15.93 -18.51
N GLN A 180 10.38 -15.81 -19.51
CA GLN A 180 10.69 -15.44 -20.89
C GLN A 180 10.62 -13.91 -21.13
N GLY A 181 10.38 -13.12 -20.08
CA GLY A 181 10.31 -11.66 -20.15
C GLY A 181 9.00 -11.13 -20.74
N GLN A 182 7.98 -11.97 -20.93
CA GLN A 182 6.68 -11.56 -21.45
C GLN A 182 5.78 -11.11 -20.31
N ALA A 183 5.09 -9.99 -20.50
CA ALA A 183 4.08 -9.52 -19.56
C ALA A 183 3.01 -10.60 -19.35
N ILE A 184 2.80 -10.98 -18.09
CA ILE A 184 1.71 -11.84 -17.66
C ILE A 184 0.48 -10.92 -17.56
N PRO A 185 -0.56 -11.14 -18.39
CA PRO A 185 -1.78 -10.36 -18.29
C PRO A 185 -2.32 -10.39 -16.86
N ASP A 186 -2.99 -9.31 -16.45
CA ASP A 186 -3.74 -9.26 -15.19
C ASP A 186 -2.89 -9.33 -13.90
N THR A 187 -1.58 -9.04 -13.98
CA THR A 187 -0.66 -9.02 -12.83
C THR A 187 -0.01 -7.65 -12.62
N TYR A 188 -0.74 -6.58 -12.90
CA TYR A 188 -0.25 -5.21 -12.70
C TYR A 188 -0.22 -4.89 -11.22
N ASN A 189 0.93 -5.10 -10.59
CA ASN A 189 1.16 -4.68 -9.22
C ASN A 189 2.65 -4.43 -8.98
N ILE A 190 2.94 -3.50 -8.07
CA ILE A 190 4.26 -3.42 -7.45
C ILE A 190 4.16 -4.23 -6.16
N ASP A 191 5.02 -5.22 -5.96
CA ASP A 191 5.12 -5.91 -4.66
C ASP A 191 6.03 -5.09 -3.75
N ASP A 192 5.83 -5.10 -2.44
CA ASP A 192 6.85 -4.54 -1.57
C ASP A 192 8.09 -5.45 -1.57
N VAL A 193 9.27 -4.83 -1.64
CA VAL A 193 10.52 -5.58 -1.79
C VAL A 193 11.16 -5.88 -0.45
N HIS A 194 11.99 -6.92 -0.44
CA HIS A 194 12.83 -7.28 0.70
C HIS A 194 13.76 -6.11 1.05
N THR A 195 13.75 -5.69 2.31
CA THR A 195 14.65 -4.65 2.79
C THR A 195 16.08 -5.16 3.02
N VAL A 196 17.01 -4.24 2.87
CA VAL A 196 18.45 -4.45 3.05
C VAL A 196 19.02 -3.40 4.00
N ASP A 197 20.07 -3.76 4.73
CA ASP A 197 20.82 -2.82 5.57
C ASP A 197 21.77 -1.94 4.74
N LYS A 198 22.53 -1.08 5.43
CA LYS A 198 23.49 -0.15 4.81
C LYS A 198 24.65 -0.85 4.09
N ASP A 199 24.89 -2.12 4.43
CA ASP A 199 25.98 -2.94 3.90
C ASP A 199 25.48 -3.89 2.80
N GLY A 200 24.17 -3.85 2.50
CA GLY A 200 23.51 -4.65 1.47
C GLY A 200 23.05 -6.04 1.92
N ASN A 201 23.06 -6.32 3.22
CA ASN A 201 22.54 -7.59 3.73
C ASN A 201 21.02 -7.55 3.78
N TYR A 202 20.37 -8.62 3.33
CA TYR A 202 18.93 -8.85 3.49
C TYR A 202 18.53 -8.92 4.95
N LEU A 203 17.45 -8.23 5.31
CA LEU A 203 16.95 -8.16 6.67
C LEU A 203 15.73 -9.06 6.87
N TYR A 204 15.70 -9.81 7.96
CA TYR A 204 14.63 -10.72 8.33
C TYR A 204 14.13 -10.38 9.72
N LYS A 205 12.81 -10.38 9.93
CA LYS A 205 12.17 -10.16 11.23
C LYS A 205 11.91 -11.49 11.93
N ARG A 206 12.24 -11.60 13.22
CA ARG A 206 11.83 -12.77 14.01
C ARG A 206 10.34 -12.73 14.32
N THR A 207 9.65 -13.85 14.15
CA THR A 207 8.19 -13.92 14.31
C THR A 207 7.72 -13.92 15.77
N ALA A 208 8.61 -14.20 16.73
CA ALA A 208 8.26 -14.40 18.13
C ALA A 208 8.31 -13.14 19.01
N SER A 209 8.85 -12.01 18.52
CA SER A 209 8.98 -10.80 19.34
C SER A 209 8.12 -9.67 18.80
N ASN A 210 7.34 -9.05 19.67
CA ASN A 210 6.80 -7.69 19.47
C ASN A 210 7.91 -6.62 19.43
N GLN A 211 9.18 -7.02 19.55
CA GLN A 211 10.34 -6.20 19.27
C GLN A 211 10.79 -6.37 17.82
N VAL A 212 11.26 -5.27 17.23
CA VAL A 212 11.89 -5.21 15.91
C VAL A 212 13.29 -5.84 16.01
N ASP A 213 13.35 -7.16 16.22
CA ASP A 213 14.60 -7.92 16.12
C ASP A 213 14.82 -8.32 14.66
N LEU A 214 15.83 -7.70 14.04
CA LEU A 214 16.18 -7.90 12.64
C LEU A 214 17.47 -8.70 12.55
N LYS A 215 17.42 -9.84 11.85
CA LYS A 215 18.59 -10.62 11.44
C LYS A 215 19.03 -10.16 10.05
N ALA A 216 20.31 -9.82 9.91
CA ALA A 216 20.94 -9.56 8.62
C ALA A 216 21.53 -10.85 8.02
N SER A 217 21.44 -11.02 6.71
CA SER A 217 22.08 -12.10 5.94
C SER A 217 22.60 -11.56 4.61
N LYS A 218 23.81 -11.96 4.21
CA LYS A 218 24.36 -11.62 2.89
C LYS A 218 23.56 -12.29 1.77
N ASP A 219 23.12 -13.51 2.01
CA ASP A 219 22.40 -14.33 1.03
C ASP A 219 20.90 -14.37 1.33
N LEU A 220 20.11 -14.57 0.28
CA LEU A 220 18.68 -14.87 0.41
C LEU A 220 18.49 -16.24 1.05
N LEU A 221 17.94 -16.25 2.27
CA LEU A 221 17.52 -17.46 2.97
C LEU A 221 16.37 -18.16 2.23
N SER A 222 16.46 -19.48 2.14
CA SER A 222 15.37 -20.34 1.67
C SER A 222 14.18 -20.34 2.64
N SER A 223 13.02 -20.76 2.16
CA SER A 223 11.82 -20.91 3.01
C SER A 223 12.05 -21.84 4.20
N LYS A 224 12.86 -22.89 4.02
CA LYS A 224 13.19 -23.85 5.07
C LYS A 224 14.05 -23.21 6.16
N GLU A 225 15.10 -22.48 5.78
CA GLU A 225 15.96 -21.77 6.75
C GLU A 225 15.18 -20.70 7.51
N MET A 226 14.29 -19.97 6.82
CA MET A 226 13.42 -19.00 7.49
C MET A 226 12.47 -19.67 8.48
N GLU A 227 11.91 -20.84 8.15
CA GLU A 227 11.01 -21.58 9.04
C GLU A 227 11.77 -22.12 10.27
N GLU A 228 12.93 -22.75 10.06
CA GLU A 228 13.78 -23.29 11.13
C GLU A 228 14.22 -22.22 12.14
N GLU A 229 14.48 -21.01 11.66
CA GLU A 229 14.89 -19.88 12.51
C GLU A 229 13.74 -18.97 12.96
N ASN A 230 12.51 -19.31 12.59
CA ASN A 230 11.32 -18.52 12.87
C ASN A 230 11.47 -17.05 12.42
N LEU A 231 11.85 -16.89 11.15
CA LEU A 231 12.08 -15.63 10.47
C LEU A 231 11.00 -15.37 9.42
N ARG A 232 10.78 -14.10 9.14
CA ARG A 232 10.02 -13.63 7.97
C ARG A 232 10.80 -12.54 7.27
N ILE A 233 10.52 -12.35 5.98
CA ILE A 233 11.06 -11.22 5.22
C ILE A 233 10.68 -9.91 5.93
N ALA A 234 11.68 -9.05 6.17
CA ALA A 234 11.44 -7.66 6.50
C ALA A 234 11.26 -6.87 5.20
N VAL A 235 10.22 -6.06 5.15
CA VAL A 235 9.79 -5.36 3.96
C VAL A 235 10.34 -3.92 3.97
N ALA A 236 10.69 -3.39 2.81
CA ALA A 236 11.31 -2.08 2.66
C ALA A 236 10.32 -0.91 2.82
N TYR A 237 9.94 -0.64 4.07
CA TYR A 237 9.15 0.53 4.45
C TYR A 237 9.99 1.57 5.19
N GLY A 238 9.89 2.82 4.75
CA GLY A 238 10.56 3.96 5.35
C GLY A 238 11.86 4.31 4.65
N GLN A 239 12.24 5.56 4.89
CA GLN A 239 13.29 6.26 4.18
C GLN A 239 14.63 5.50 4.16
N MET A 240 15.10 5.03 5.32
CA MET A 240 16.39 4.34 5.41
C MET A 240 16.46 3.10 4.51
N HIS A 241 15.39 2.31 4.50
CA HIS A 241 15.32 1.09 3.70
C HIS A 241 15.24 1.41 2.19
N VAL A 242 14.46 2.42 1.81
CA VAL A 242 14.42 2.92 0.43
C VAL A 242 15.77 3.45 -0.04
N TRP A 243 16.51 4.18 0.81
CA TRP A 243 17.83 4.72 0.48
C TRP A 243 18.88 3.63 0.32
N ASN A 244 18.86 2.62 1.22
CA ASN A 244 19.76 1.47 1.09
C ASN A 244 19.50 0.74 -0.23
N LEU A 245 18.23 0.46 -0.56
CA LEU A 245 17.86 -0.13 -1.85
C LEU A 245 18.37 0.69 -3.04
N ALA A 246 18.21 2.02 -2.99
CA ALA A 246 18.67 2.91 -4.06
C ALA A 246 20.20 2.92 -4.21
N LYS A 247 20.97 2.89 -3.11
CA LYS A 247 22.44 2.89 -3.14
C LYS A 247 23.00 1.58 -3.71
N LEU A 248 22.31 0.46 -3.50
CA LEU A 248 22.76 -0.88 -3.91
C LEU A 248 22.41 -1.23 -5.36
N LEU A 249 21.71 -0.34 -6.09
CA LEU A 249 21.49 -0.42 -7.54
C LEU A 249 22.76 -0.56 -8.38
N HIS A 250 23.91 -0.15 -7.83
CA HIS A 250 25.16 -0.14 -8.56
C HIS A 250 25.88 -1.50 -8.63
N GLY A 251 25.39 -2.54 -7.92
CA GLY A 251 26.10 -3.83 -7.82
C GLY A 251 25.29 -5.07 -8.20
N ASP A 252 23.99 -5.13 -7.85
CA ASP A 252 23.18 -6.35 -8.04
C ASP A 252 21.88 -6.06 -8.81
N LYS A 253 21.77 -6.67 -10.01
CA LYS A 253 20.59 -6.55 -10.89
C LYS A 253 19.36 -7.29 -10.36
N SER A 254 19.51 -8.11 -9.32
CA SER A 254 18.41 -8.83 -8.67
C SER A 254 17.52 -7.88 -7.84
N ILE A 255 18.07 -6.77 -7.36
CA ILE A 255 17.37 -5.77 -6.54
C ILE A 255 16.87 -4.64 -7.44
N LYS A 256 15.55 -4.46 -7.52
CA LYS A 256 14.92 -3.41 -8.33
C LYS A 256 14.12 -2.45 -7.42
N PRO A 257 14.71 -1.31 -6.99
CA PRO A 257 14.02 -0.34 -6.12
C PRO A 257 12.79 0.31 -6.76
N VAL A 258 12.77 0.41 -8.10
CA VAL A 258 11.59 0.83 -8.89
C VAL A 258 10.41 -0.15 -8.80
N GLY A 259 10.67 -1.35 -8.28
CA GLY A 259 9.67 -2.36 -7.99
C GLY A 259 9.20 -2.36 -6.54
N ASN A 260 9.36 -1.26 -5.78
CA ASN A 260 8.86 -1.10 -4.41
C ASN A 260 7.92 0.11 -4.31
N ALA A 261 6.74 -0.07 -3.72
CA ALA A 261 5.71 0.98 -3.71
C ALA A 261 6.14 2.18 -2.86
N ASP A 262 6.82 1.93 -1.74
CA ASP A 262 7.33 3.01 -0.89
C ASP A 262 8.43 3.82 -1.58
N SER A 263 9.31 3.18 -2.36
CA SER A 263 10.31 3.89 -3.17
C SER A 263 9.67 4.87 -4.15
N MET A 264 8.58 4.45 -4.81
CA MET A 264 7.82 5.30 -5.73
C MET A 264 7.12 6.46 -5.00
N ALA A 265 6.60 6.22 -3.79
CA ALA A 265 6.02 7.26 -2.94
C ALA A 265 7.09 8.29 -2.50
N TYR A 266 8.28 7.86 -2.10
CA TYR A 266 9.39 8.75 -1.78
C TYR A 266 9.86 9.54 -3.01
N PHE A 267 9.95 8.91 -4.19
CA PHE A 267 10.29 9.62 -5.42
C PHE A 267 9.25 10.70 -5.77
N ALA A 268 7.96 10.42 -5.62
CA ALA A 268 6.93 11.43 -5.83
C ALA A 268 7.02 12.58 -4.82
N LEU A 269 7.36 12.27 -3.55
CA LEU A 269 7.65 13.31 -2.55
C LEU A 269 8.88 14.14 -2.90
N MET A 270 9.94 13.53 -3.48
CA MET A 270 11.13 14.24 -3.97
C MET A 270 10.77 15.30 -5.01
N VAL A 271 9.95 14.91 -5.97
CA VAL A 271 9.50 15.82 -7.04
C VAL A 271 8.61 16.93 -6.47
N TYR A 272 7.82 16.64 -5.44
CA TYR A 272 6.87 17.60 -4.87
C TYR A 272 7.51 18.60 -3.89
N LEU A 273 8.41 18.12 -3.02
CA LEU A 273 9.02 18.88 -1.91
C LEU A 273 10.49 19.21 -2.19
N ASP A 274 10.71 20.24 -3.00
CA ASP A 274 12.03 20.75 -3.39
C ASP A 274 12.76 21.54 -2.29
N ALA A 275 12.13 21.76 -1.13
CA ALA A 275 12.75 22.38 0.05
C ALA A 275 13.60 21.41 0.89
N TRP A 276 13.52 20.11 0.63
CA TRP A 276 14.29 19.09 1.33
C TRP A 276 15.59 18.79 0.58
N ASN A 277 16.68 18.63 1.32
CA ASN A 277 17.90 18.07 0.76
C ASN A 277 17.78 16.56 0.71
N TRP A 278 17.47 16.05 -0.48
CA TRP A 278 17.29 14.61 -0.72
C TRP A 278 18.60 13.83 -0.81
N SER A 279 19.74 14.52 -0.96
CA SER A 279 21.06 13.90 -0.95
C SER A 279 21.61 13.66 0.47
N ASP A 280 21.06 14.33 1.48
CA ASP A 280 21.49 14.28 2.88
C ASP A 280 20.33 13.85 3.78
N ASP A 281 19.96 12.57 3.72
CA ASP A 281 18.93 11.94 4.55
C ASP A 281 17.57 12.68 4.58
N GLY A 282 17.21 13.37 3.50
CA GLY A 282 15.90 14.00 3.36
C GLY A 282 15.60 14.93 4.53
N ILE A 283 16.53 15.81 4.89
CA ILE A 283 16.31 16.84 5.90
C ILE A 283 15.90 18.16 5.23
N ALA A 284 15.02 18.92 5.89
CA ALA A 284 14.66 20.24 5.40
C ALA A 284 15.91 21.13 5.35
N ALA A 285 16.26 21.62 4.16
CA ALA A 285 17.40 22.50 3.98
C ALA A 285 17.01 23.92 4.37
N GLU A 286 17.97 24.69 4.89
CA GLU A 286 17.81 26.13 4.97
C GLU A 286 17.84 26.70 3.53
N LYS A 287 16.67 26.87 2.91
CA LYS A 287 16.57 27.65 1.68
C LYS A 287 16.70 29.14 2.04
N ILE A 288 17.92 29.61 2.32
CA ILE A 288 18.26 30.99 1.98
C ILE A 288 18.40 31.00 0.46
N LEU A 289 17.28 31.20 -0.24
CA LEU A 289 17.29 31.50 -1.67
C LEU A 289 17.91 32.90 -1.84
N GLU A 290 19.23 32.99 -1.83
CA GLU A 290 19.89 34.04 -2.59
C GLU A 290 19.67 33.69 -4.07
N ARG A 291 18.70 34.36 -4.69
CA ARG A 291 18.65 34.37 -6.15
C ARG A 291 19.97 35.02 -6.63
N PRO A 292 20.70 34.40 -7.57
CA PRO A 292 21.75 35.11 -8.27
C PRO A 292 21.11 36.34 -8.93
N SER A 293 21.71 37.50 -8.66
CA SER A 293 21.41 38.78 -9.29
C SER A 293 21.57 38.72 -10.80
#